data_AF-A0A6M0ILF5-F1
#
_entry.id   AF-A0A6M0ILF5-F1
#
_cell.length_a   1.000
_cell.length_b   1.000
_cell.length_c   1.000
_cell.angle_alpha   90.00
_cell.angle_beta   90.00
_cell.angle_gamma   90.00
#
_symmetry.space_group_name_H-M   'P 1'
#
loop_
_entity.id
_entity.type
_entity.pdbx_description
1 polymer ?
#
loop_
_entity_poly.entity_id
_entity_poly.type
_entity_poly.pdbx_seq_one_letter_code
_entity_poly.pdbx_strand_id
1 'polypeptide(L)' 'MTQYKLVEKHDIEHHNEYYELRITQDNDHPESLFFTTNEENLEDVATDIIYEHKPGVKHWTVIPHRKDS' A
#
# COMPACT_ATOMS: atom_id res chain seq x y z
N MET A 1 -5.05 -13.10 10.16
CA MET A 1 -5.73 -12.15 9.26
C MET A 1 -5.43 -10.78 9.79
N THR A 2 -4.47 -10.12 9.17
CA THR A 2 -4.03 -8.79 9.57
C THR A 2 -5.10 -7.80 9.13
N GLN A 3 -5.65 -7.01 10.05
CA GLN A 3 -6.69 -6.05 9.69
C GLN A 3 -6.03 -4.88 8.95
N TYR A 4 -6.29 -4.75 7.65
CA TYR A 4 -5.90 -3.59 6.87
C TYR A 4 -7.12 -2.88 6.31
N LYS A 5 -6.93 -1.59 6.02
CA LYS A 5 -7.88 -0.80 5.24
C LYS A 5 -7.15 -0.26 4.03
N LEU A 6 -7.63 -0.65 2.84
CA LEU A 6 -7.36 0.12 1.64
C LEU A 6 -8.02 1.48 1.77
N VAL A 7 -7.28 2.50 1.37
CA VAL A 7 -7.71 3.89 1.41
C VAL A 7 -7.72 4.40 -0.02
N GLU A 8 -8.80 5.04 -0.42
CA GLU A 8 -8.86 5.66 -1.74
C GLU A 8 -7.98 6.91 -1.78
N LYS A 9 -7.52 7.28 -2.98
CA LYS A 9 -6.62 8.42 -3.17
C LYS A 9 -7.19 9.76 -2.66
N HIS A 10 -8.52 9.88 -2.57
CA HIS A 10 -9.20 11.05 -2.04
C HIS A 10 -9.43 10.99 -0.52
N ASP A 11 -9.17 9.86 0.14
CA ASP A 11 -9.29 9.72 1.59
C ASP A 11 -7.93 9.85 2.29
N ILE A 12 -6.83 9.53 1.59
CA ILE A 12 -5.45 9.76 2.11
C ILE A 12 -5.19 11.23 2.48
N GLU A 13 -5.93 12.18 1.92
CA GLU A 13 -5.83 13.58 2.35
C GLU A 13 -6.30 13.80 3.81
N HIS A 14 -7.14 12.92 4.34
CA HIS A 14 -7.60 12.95 5.72
C HIS A 14 -6.74 12.10 6.68
N HIS A 15 -5.76 11.36 6.17
CA HIS A 15 -4.86 10.54 6.97
C HIS A 15 -3.50 11.24 7.21
N ASN A 16 -3.05 11.22 8.47
CA ASN A 16 -1.74 11.77 8.86
C ASN A 16 -0.58 10.84 8.47
N GLU A 17 -0.81 9.52 8.50
CA GLU A 17 0.11 8.50 8.05
C GLU A 17 -0.65 7.49 7.18
N TYR A 18 -0.08 7.18 6.03
CA TYR A 18 -0.54 6.11 5.15
C TYR A 18 0.65 5.51 4.40
N TYR A 19 0.45 4.36 3.79
CA TYR A 19 1.46 3.66 3.02
C TYR A 19 0.98 3.52 1.57
N GLU A 20 1.90 3.68 0.64
CA GLU A 20 1.68 3.43 -0.78
C GLU A 20 2.39 2.14 -1.17
N LEU A 21 1.61 1.17 -1.63
CA LEU A 21 2.09 -0.05 -2.25
C LEU A 21 2.21 0.20 -3.75
N ARG A 22 3.44 0.42 -4.22
CA ARG A 22 3.74 0.69 -5.61
C ARG A 22 4.20 -0.57 -6.32
N ILE A 23 3.46 -0.98 -7.33
CA ILE A 23 3.72 -2.15 -8.17
C ILE A 23 4.63 -1.70 -9.31
N THR A 24 5.84 -2.25 -9.36
CA THR A 24 6.88 -1.88 -10.33
C THR A 24 7.13 -2.97 -11.37
N GLN A 25 6.31 -4.03 -11.36
CA GLN A 25 6.42 -5.12 -12.32
C GLN A 25 6.21 -4.69 -13.76
N ASP A 26 5.28 -3.76 -14.00
CA ASP A 26 5.04 -3.17 -15.31
C ASP A 26 5.67 -1.77 -15.32
N ASN A 27 6.84 -1.64 -15.96
CA ASN A 27 7.59 -0.38 -16.00
C ASN A 27 6.85 0.72 -16.76
N ASP A 28 5.96 0.35 -17.67
CA ASP A 28 5.22 1.28 -18.51
C ASP A 28 4.04 1.87 -17.73
N HIS A 29 3.39 1.07 -16.89
CA HIS A 29 2.20 1.44 -16.13
C HIS A 29 2.34 1.06 -14.64
N PRO A 30 3.16 1.78 -13.85
CA PRO A 30 3.28 1.53 -12.42
C PRO A 30 1.95 1.84 -11.73
N GLU A 31 1.43 0.86 -11.01
CA GLU A 31 0.16 0.98 -10.29
C GLU A 31 0.41 1.15 -8.80
N SER A 32 -0.39 1.98 -8.14
CA SER A 32 -0.25 2.29 -6.72
C SER A 32 -1.54 2.00 -5.97
N LEU A 33 -1.44 1.27 -4.86
CA LEU A 33 -2.52 1.05 -3.90
C LEU A 33 -2.17 1.77 -2.60
N PHE A 34 -3.13 2.43 -1.96
CA PHE A 34 -2.90 3.14 -0.71
C PHE A 34 -3.61 2.42 0.43
N PHE A 35 -2.96 2.34 1.58
CA PHE A 35 -3.49 1.63 2.74
C PHE A 35 -2.95 2.20 4.05
N THR A 36 -3.66 1.93 5.14
CA THR A 36 -3.24 2.30 6.50
C THR A 36 -3.07 1.04 7.33
N THR A 37 -1.94 0.94 8.03
CA THR A 37 -1.62 -0.14 8.97
C THR A 37 -0.58 0.36 9.97
N ASN A 38 -0.22 -0.48 10.95
CA ASN A 38 0.89 -0.22 11.86
C ASN A 38 2.21 -0.76 11.26
N GLU A 39 3.36 -0.17 11.63
CA GLU A 39 4.68 -0.60 11.15
C GLU A 39 4.96 -2.10 11.40
N GLU A 40 4.54 -2.63 12.56
CA GLU A 40 4.65 -4.07 12.88
C GLU A 40 3.95 -4.98 11.86
N ASN A 41 2.85 -4.50 11.27
CA ASN A 41 2.01 -5.27 10.36
C ASN A 41 2.27 -4.93 8.89
N LEU A 42 3.25 -4.06 8.60
CA LEU A 42 3.41 -3.46 7.28
C LEU A 42 3.70 -4.51 6.20
N GLU A 43 4.62 -5.43 6.47
CA GLU A 43 5.05 -6.46 5.52
C GLU A 43 3.94 -7.49 5.26
N ASP A 44 3.30 -7.98 6.33
CA ASP A 44 2.18 -8.91 6.22
C ASP A 44 1.00 -8.29 5.46
N VAL A 45 0.61 -7.06 5.79
CA VAL A 45 -0.49 -6.36 5.10
C VAL A 45 -0.15 -6.10 3.63
N ALA A 46 1.05 -5.61 3.33
CA ALA A 46 1.45 -5.38 1.94
C ALA A 46 1.40 -6.67 1.12
N THR A 47 1.87 -7.78 1.71
CA THR A 47 1.85 -9.10 1.07
C THR A 47 0.42 -9.59 0.84
N ASP A 48 -0.45 -9.45 1.84
CA ASP A 48 -1.86 -9.85 1.75
C ASP A 48 -2.61 -9.05 0.69
N ILE A 49 -2.38 -7.73 0.62
CA ILE A 49 -2.94 -6.85 -0.40
C ILE A 49 -2.50 -7.28 -1.81
N ILE A 50 -1.20 -7.56 -2.02
CA ILE A 50 -0.71 -8.05 -3.32
C ILE A 50 -1.36 -9.39 -3.66
N TYR A 51 -1.42 -10.30 -2.69
CA TYR A 51 -1.99 -11.63 -2.92
C TYR A 51 -3.48 -11.57 -3.29
N GLU A 52 -4.25 -10.71 -2.61
CA GLU A 52 -5.70 -10.59 -2.80
C GLU A 52 -6.05 -9.75 -4.04
N HIS A 53 -5.43 -8.59 -4.21
CA HIS A 53 -5.82 -7.63 -5.25
C HIS A 53 -4.99 -7.72 -6.53
N LYS A 54 -3.76 -8.25 -6.45
CA LYS A 54 -2.80 -8.27 -7.56
C LYS A 54 -2.11 -9.62 -7.68
N PRO A 55 -2.89 -10.72 -7.81
CA PRO A 55 -2.33 -12.06 -7.90
C PRO A 55 -1.39 -12.16 -9.09
N GLY A 56 -0.17 -12.64 -8.85
CA GLY A 56 0.88 -12.78 -9.87
C GLY A 56 1.87 -11.61 -9.96
N VAL A 57 1.68 -10.56 -9.15
CA VAL A 57 2.71 -9.52 -8.98
C VAL A 57 3.86 -10.04 -8.11
N LYS A 58 5.09 -9.92 -8.60
CA LYS A 58 6.36 -10.29 -7.95
C LYS A 58 7.21 -9.09 -7.56
N HIS A 59 7.02 -7.96 -8.23
CA HIS A 59 7.80 -6.74 -8.00
C HIS A 59 6.89 -5.62 -7.52
N TRP A 60 7.05 -5.27 -6.25
CA TRP A 60 6.35 -4.20 -5.57
C TRP A 60 7.24 -3.60 -4.49
N THR A 61 6.92 -2.38 -4.07
CA THR A 61 7.61 -1.68 -2.99
C THR A 61 6.60 -0.91 -2.15
N VAL A 62 6.94 -0.68 -0.89
CA VAL A 62 6.10 0.07 0.05
C VAL A 62 6.77 1.40 0.36
N ILE A 63 6.03 2.49 0.19
CA ILE A 63 6.48 3.86 0.41
C ILE A 63 5.67 4.43 1.58
N PRO A 64 6.28 4.71 2.73
CA PRO A 64 5.59 5.37 3.84
C PRO A 64 5.37 6.86 3.50
N HIS A 65 4.15 7.33 3.69
CA HIS A 65 3.77 8.73 3.57
C HIS A 65 3.31 9.24 4.93
N ARG A 66 4.09 10.17 5.50
CA ARG A 66 3.75 10.89 6.73
C ARG A 66 3.55 12.35 6.38
N LYS A 67 2.40 12.91 6.74
CA LYS A 67 2.16 14.35 6.69
C LYS A 67 2.84 14.98 7.90
N ASP A 68 4.17 15.03 7.88
CA ASP A 68 4.92 15.91 8.77
C ASP A 68 4.68 17.35 8.30
N SER A 69 4.29 18.22 9.24
CA SER A 69 3.70 19.56 9.00
C SER A 69 4.54 20.53 8.17
#